data_AF-A0A8T2ATC1-F1
#
_entry.id   AF-A0A8T2ATC1-F1
#
_cell.length_a   1.000
_cell.length_b   1.000
_cell.length_c   1.000
_cell.angle_alpha   90.00
_cell.angle_beta   90.00
_cell.angle_gamma   90.00
#
_symmetry.space_group_name_H-M   'P 1'
#
loop_
_entity.id
_entity.type
_entity.pdbx_description
1 polymer ?
#
loop_
_entity_poly.entity_id
_entity_poly.type
_entity_poly.pdbx_seq_one_letter_code
_entity_poly.pdbx_strand_id
1 'polypeptide(L)'
;MTLVFAAQLSSRYITDRYFPYKAIDVLDNACVNVRVTLEGSSVGPANISEAVSQMSGIPVSKIGRTEKENLIGLAEKLHERVVGQDEAVNVVADSILRSRTGIGSPGKPIGSFLFLGPTGVGKTELAKAVAEILFQGEKGLIRIDMTEYMEEHTVSRLIGAPPG
;
A
#
# COMPACT_ATOMS: atom_id res chain seq x y z
N MET A 1 13.38 -0.23 -21.95
CA MET A 1 12.29 0.35 -21.14
C MET A 1 11.60 -0.71 -20.28
N THR A 2 11.04 -1.79 -20.85
CA THR A 2 10.29 -2.81 -20.10
C THR A 2 11.08 -3.51 -18.98
N LEU A 3 12.35 -3.84 -19.20
CA LEU A 3 13.19 -4.52 -18.20
C LEU A 3 13.40 -3.66 -16.93
N VAL A 4 13.66 -2.37 -17.11
CA VAL A 4 13.82 -1.41 -16.00
C VAL A 4 12.51 -1.27 -15.23
N PHE A 5 11.38 -1.23 -15.95
CA PHE A 5 10.06 -1.14 -15.33
C PHE A 5 9.71 -2.39 -14.52
N ALA A 6 10.03 -3.59 -15.03
CA ALA A 6 9.89 -4.85 -14.29
C ALA A 6 10.76 -4.88 -13.03
N ALA A 7 12.01 -4.41 -13.11
CA ALA A 7 12.88 -4.29 -11.95
C ALA A 7 12.31 -3.31 -10.90
N GLN A 8 11.82 -2.15 -11.32
CA GLN A 8 11.24 -1.15 -10.41
C GLN A 8 9.99 -1.67 -9.68
N LEU A 9 9.04 -2.27 -10.42
CA LEU A 9 7.82 -2.79 -9.82
C LEU A 9 8.08 -4.01 -8.92
N SER A 10 8.92 -4.95 -9.36
CA SER A 10 9.29 -6.11 -8.53
C SER A 10 10.07 -5.69 -7.27
N SER A 11 10.85 -4.60 -7.32
CA SER A 11 11.48 -4.04 -6.10
C SER A 11 10.46 -3.60 -5.06
N ARG A 12 9.35 -3.01 -5.51
CA ARG A 12 8.39 -2.31 -4.67
C ARG A 12 7.26 -3.21 -4.16
N TYR A 13 6.82 -4.17 -4.96
CA TYR A 13 5.61 -4.96 -4.68
C TYR A 13 5.89 -6.45 -4.42
N ILE A 14 7.09 -6.95 -4.73
CA ILE A 14 7.50 -8.34 -4.49
C ILE A 14 8.68 -8.31 -3.52
N THR A 15 8.36 -8.32 -2.22
CA THR A 15 9.32 -8.16 -1.12
C THR A 15 9.86 -9.48 -0.58
N ASP A 16 9.21 -10.60 -0.90
CA ASP A 16 9.54 -11.97 -0.49
C ASP A 16 10.61 -12.63 -1.38
N ARG A 17 11.00 -11.98 -2.48
CA ARG A 17 12.01 -12.50 -3.44
C ARG A 17 13.19 -11.55 -3.61
N TYR A 18 14.32 -12.12 -4.07
CA TYR A 18 15.58 -11.41 -4.28
C TYR A 18 15.86 -11.12 -5.76
N PHE A 19 16.62 -10.05 -6.01
CA PHE A 19 17.14 -9.75 -7.34
C PHE A 19 18.33 -10.66 -7.70
N PRO A 20 18.56 -10.95 -9.00
CA PRO A 20 17.77 -10.52 -10.16
C PRO A 20 16.53 -11.39 -10.43
N TYR A 21 16.41 -12.53 -9.73
CA TYR A 21 15.45 -13.59 -10.01
C TYR A 21 14.00 -13.09 -10.06
N LYS A 22 13.59 -12.22 -9.12
CA LYS A 22 12.23 -11.67 -9.11
C LYS A 22 11.88 -10.80 -10.32
N ALA A 23 12.86 -10.13 -10.93
CA ALA A 23 12.61 -9.34 -12.14
C ALA A 23 12.41 -10.25 -13.36
N ILE A 24 13.13 -11.37 -13.40
CA ILE A 24 13.01 -12.41 -14.43
C ILE A 24 11.65 -13.09 -14.30
N ASP A 25 11.24 -13.50 -13.09
CA ASP A 25 9.94 -14.12 -12.85
C ASP A 25 8.77 -13.25 -13.32
N VAL A 26 8.83 -11.94 -13.07
CA VAL A 26 7.81 -10.99 -13.52
C VAL A 26 7.76 -10.90 -15.04
N LEU A 27 8.92 -10.92 -15.71
CA LEU A 27 9.00 -10.91 -17.17
C LEU A 27 8.46 -12.20 -17.77
N ASP A 28 8.79 -13.36 -17.20
CA ASP A 28 8.31 -14.65 -17.66
C ASP A 28 6.80 -14.78 -17.53
N ASN A 29 6.23 -14.37 -16.39
CA ASN A 29 4.78 -14.36 -16.22
C ASN A 29 4.09 -13.39 -17.19
N ALA A 30 4.69 -12.22 -17.44
CA ALA A 30 4.16 -11.30 -18.44
C ALA A 30 4.21 -11.90 -19.87
N CYS A 31 5.25 -12.67 -20.21
CA CYS A 31 5.35 -13.37 -21.48
C CYS A 31 4.28 -14.47 -21.64
N VAL A 32 3.97 -15.21 -20.57
CA VAL A 32 2.91 -16.24 -20.59
C VAL A 32 1.56 -15.62 -20.93
N ASN A 33 1.22 -14.49 -20.32
CA ASN A 33 -0.04 -13.79 -20.58
C ASN A 33 -0.13 -13.25 -22.01
N VAL A 34 0.99 -12.79 -22.58
CA VAL A 34 1.04 -12.31 -23.97
C VAL A 34 0.91 -13.46 -24.98
N ARG A 35 1.44 -14.65 -24.67
CA ARG A 35 1.33 -15.85 -25.50
C ARG A 35 -0.11 -16.29 -25.77
N VAL A 36 -1.03 -15.96 -24.86
CA VAL A 36 -2.47 -16.26 -24.97
C VAL A 36 -3.18 -15.30 -25.94
N THR A 37 -2.60 -14.13 -26.27
CA THR A 37 -3.28 -13.01 -26.93
C THR A 37 -2.80 -12.70 -28.36
N LEU A 38 -2.10 -13.62 -29.04
CA LEU A 38 -1.68 -13.62 -30.47
C LEU A 38 -0.16 -13.47 -30.72
N GLU A 39 0.29 -14.19 -31.74
CA GLU A 39 1.66 -14.32 -32.25
C GLU A 39 2.35 -12.97 -32.50
N GLY A 40 3.56 -12.80 -31.96
CA GLY A 40 4.46 -11.67 -32.29
C GLY A 40 4.40 -10.43 -31.39
N SER A 41 3.70 -10.49 -30.26
CA SER A 41 3.45 -9.29 -29.43
C SER A 41 4.60 -9.01 -28.44
N SER A 42 5.14 -7.78 -28.47
CA SER A 42 6.15 -7.31 -27.52
C SER A 42 5.59 -7.12 -26.11
N VAL A 43 6.35 -7.48 -25.07
CA VAL A 43 5.94 -7.23 -23.67
C VAL A 43 6.00 -5.73 -23.35
N GLY A 44 4.83 -5.16 -23.08
CA GLY A 44 4.68 -3.76 -22.69
C GLY A 44 4.56 -3.56 -21.17
N PRO A 45 4.62 -2.30 -20.70
CA PRO A 45 4.44 -1.96 -19.28
C PRO A 45 3.11 -2.43 -18.67
N ALA A 46 2.04 -2.51 -19.49
CA ALA A 46 0.74 -3.01 -19.04
C ALA A 46 0.81 -4.50 -18.63
N ASN A 47 1.48 -5.33 -19.44
CA ASN A 47 1.63 -6.76 -19.17
C ASN A 47 2.48 -7.01 -17.90
N ILE A 48 3.52 -6.20 -17.71
CA ILE A 48 4.33 -6.23 -16.46
C ILE A 48 3.47 -5.87 -15.25
N SER A 49 2.67 -4.82 -15.35
CA SER A 49 1.81 -4.37 -14.25
C SER A 49 0.78 -5.43 -13.87
N GLU A 50 0.20 -6.12 -14.85
CA GLU A 50 -0.72 -7.23 -14.64
C GLU A 50 -0.04 -8.44 -13.98
N ALA A 51 1.14 -8.85 -14.48
CA ALA A 51 1.91 -9.95 -13.90
C ALA A 51 2.28 -9.67 -12.44
N VAL A 52 2.77 -8.46 -12.12
CA VAL A 52 3.07 -8.07 -10.73
C VAL A 52 1.79 -8.04 -9.89
N SER A 53 0.66 -7.64 -10.45
CA SER A 53 -0.61 -7.62 -9.71
C SER A 53 -1.08 -9.01 -9.32
N GLN A 54 -0.93 -9.98 -10.22
CA GLN A 54 -1.25 -11.38 -9.95
C GLN A 54 -0.30 -11.97 -8.90
N MET A 55 1.00 -11.67 -8.99
CA MET A 55 2.01 -12.22 -8.07
C MET A 55 1.95 -11.61 -6.66
N SER A 56 1.65 -10.31 -6.54
CA SER A 56 1.62 -9.60 -5.25
C SER A 56 0.22 -9.54 -4.61
N GLY A 57 -0.84 -9.82 -5.38
CA GLY A 57 -2.22 -9.60 -4.98
C GLY A 57 -2.64 -8.11 -4.91
N ILE A 58 -1.75 -7.19 -5.30
CA ILE A 58 -1.97 -5.74 -5.26
C ILE A 58 -2.24 -5.25 -6.69
N PRO A 59 -3.33 -4.50 -6.98
CA PRO A 59 -3.70 -4.13 -8.35
C PRO A 59 -2.82 -3.00 -8.94
N VAL A 60 -1.55 -3.29 -9.24
CA VAL A 60 -0.50 -2.37 -9.71
C VAL A 60 -0.87 -1.62 -11.00
N SER A 61 -1.61 -2.24 -11.92
CA SER A 61 -2.06 -1.59 -13.17
C SER A 61 -2.95 -0.36 -12.95
N LYS A 62 -3.61 -0.27 -11.78
CA LYS A 62 -4.44 0.86 -11.38
C LYS A 62 -3.69 1.88 -10.50
N ILE A 63 -2.44 1.61 -10.11
CA ILE A 63 -1.74 2.41 -9.10
C ILE A 63 -0.95 3.56 -9.74
N GLY A 64 -0.25 3.37 -10.88
CA GLY A 64 0.73 4.37 -11.35
C GLY A 64 0.21 5.78 -11.68
N ARG A 65 -0.98 5.89 -12.30
CA ARG A 65 -1.58 7.20 -12.67
C ARG A 65 -2.50 7.72 -11.56
N THR A 66 -3.33 6.82 -11.02
CA THR A 66 -4.30 7.11 -9.96
C THR A 66 -3.63 7.46 -8.62
N GLU A 67 -2.50 6.84 -8.26
CA GLU A 67 -1.78 7.16 -7.01
C GLU A 67 -1.26 8.61 -7.03
N LYS A 68 -0.72 9.06 -8.17
CA LYS A 68 -0.28 10.46 -8.30
C LYS A 68 -1.45 11.43 -8.19
N GLU A 69 -2.57 11.12 -8.83
CA GLU A 69 -3.81 11.91 -8.76
C GLU A 69 -4.41 11.91 -7.34
N ASN A 70 -4.27 10.80 -6.59
CA ASN A 70 -4.71 10.67 -5.21
C ASN A 70 -3.82 11.46 -4.24
N LEU A 71 -2.51 11.53 -4.51
CA LEU A 71 -1.56 12.31 -3.72
C LEU A 71 -1.71 13.83 -3.94
N ILE A 72 -2.07 14.25 -5.16
CA ILE A 72 -2.39 15.65 -5.44
C ILE A 72 -3.66 16.02 -4.66
N GLY A 73 -3.54 17.04 -3.81
CA GLY A 73 -4.63 17.50 -2.95
C GLY A 73 -5.00 16.52 -1.84
N LEU A 74 -4.07 15.64 -1.41
CA LEU A 74 -4.35 14.67 -0.34
C LEU A 74 -4.89 15.33 0.93
N ALA A 75 -4.29 16.44 1.38
CA ALA A 75 -4.75 17.16 2.56
C ALA A 75 -6.19 17.67 2.39
N GLU A 76 -6.50 18.32 1.27
CA GLU A 76 -7.85 18.82 0.95
C GLU A 76 -8.90 17.70 0.98
N LYS A 77 -8.60 16.56 0.33
CA LYS A 77 -9.48 15.38 0.32
C LYS A 77 -9.69 14.79 1.72
N LEU A 78 -8.69 14.87 2.59
CA LEU A 78 -8.81 14.45 3.98
C LEU A 78 -9.65 15.45 4.79
N HIS A 79 -9.51 16.76 4.55
CA HIS A 79 -10.32 17.80 5.19
C HIS A 79 -11.80 17.74 4.80
N GLU A 80 -12.12 17.28 3.58
CA GLU A 80 -13.51 17.02 3.17
C GLU A 80 -14.20 15.98 4.06
N ARG A 81 -13.42 15.07 4.69
CA ARG A 81 -13.94 14.00 5.55
C ARG A 81 -13.74 14.23 7.03
N VAL A 82 -12.68 14.93 7.42
CA VAL A 82 -12.29 15.14 8.81
C VAL A 82 -12.32 16.62 9.11
N VAL A 83 -13.37 17.05 9.82
CA VAL A 83 -13.61 18.47 10.15
C VAL A 83 -13.04 18.79 11.52
N GLY A 84 -12.32 19.92 11.63
CA GLY A 84 -11.84 20.45 12.92
C GLY A 84 -10.63 19.71 13.51
N GLN A 85 -9.89 18.96 12.69
CA GLN A 85 -8.66 18.24 13.06
C GLN A 85 -7.49 18.61 12.14
N ASP A 86 -7.33 19.90 11.86
CA ASP A 86 -6.46 20.37 10.78
C ASP A 86 -4.98 19.98 10.97
N GLU A 87 -4.48 20.07 12.20
CA GLU A 87 -3.12 19.65 12.52
C GLU A 87 -2.90 18.15 12.24
N ALA A 88 -3.82 17.30 12.68
CA ALA A 88 -3.72 15.85 12.49
C ALA A 88 -3.78 15.48 11.01
N VAL A 89 -4.66 16.11 10.23
CA VAL A 89 -4.77 15.92 8.79
C VAL A 89 -3.46 16.30 8.10
N ASN A 90 -2.93 17.49 8.38
CA ASN A 90 -1.71 17.99 7.75
C ASN A 90 -0.48 17.13 8.07
N VAL A 91 -0.28 16.75 9.34
CA VAL A 91 0.84 15.90 9.77
C VAL A 91 0.83 14.55 9.04
N VAL A 92 -0.35 13.95 8.90
CA VAL A 92 -0.53 12.65 8.23
C VAL A 92 -0.28 12.79 6.73
N ALA A 93 -0.90 13.78 6.08
CA ALA A 93 -0.73 14.05 4.66
C ALA A 93 0.75 14.26 4.29
N ASP A 94 1.46 15.08 5.08
CA ASP A 94 2.87 15.37 4.89
C ASP A 94 3.76 14.14 5.01
N SER A 95 3.50 13.27 6.00
CA SER A 95 4.26 12.02 6.15
C SER A 95 4.08 11.08 4.96
N ILE A 96 2.85 10.98 4.46
CA ILE A 96 2.53 10.16 3.29
C ILE A 96 3.24 10.73 2.06
N LEU A 97 3.16 12.04 1.83
CA LEU A 97 3.83 12.71 0.71
C LEU A 97 5.34 12.47 0.75
N ARG A 98 6.00 12.72 1.89
CA ARG A 98 7.45 12.49 2.05
C ARG A 98 7.86 11.06 1.75
N SER A 99 7.10 10.08 2.25
CA SER A 99 7.41 8.67 1.99
C SER A 99 7.27 8.32 0.51
N ARG A 100 6.25 8.85 -0.17
CA ARG A 100 5.99 8.59 -1.59
C ARG A 100 6.98 9.29 -2.52
N THR A 101 7.58 10.40 -2.11
CA THR A 101 8.67 11.07 -2.85
C THR A 101 10.05 10.48 -2.58
N GLY A 102 10.15 9.38 -1.82
CA GLY A 102 11.42 8.73 -1.48
C GLY A 102 12.19 9.43 -0.35
N ILE A 103 11.59 10.40 0.34
CA ILE A 103 12.16 11.11 1.49
C ILE A 103 11.78 10.35 2.78
N GLY A 104 11.99 9.03 2.77
CA GLY A 104 11.67 8.13 3.88
C GLY A 104 12.80 7.15 4.15
N SER A 105 12.87 6.62 5.37
CA SER A 105 13.85 5.59 5.71
C SER A 105 13.42 4.23 5.14
N PRO A 106 14.28 3.53 4.37
CA PRO A 106 14.01 2.15 3.96
C PRO A 106 13.76 1.26 5.18
N GLY A 107 12.77 0.37 5.09
CA GLY A 107 12.44 -0.58 6.17
C GLY A 107 11.65 -0.02 7.36
N LYS A 108 11.21 1.25 7.30
CA LYS A 108 10.31 1.84 8.30
C LYS A 108 8.89 2.07 7.75
N PRO A 109 7.86 2.11 8.61
CA PRO A 109 6.52 2.51 8.19
C PRO A 109 6.50 3.92 7.58
N ILE A 110 5.53 4.16 6.69
CA ILE A 110 5.25 5.47 6.05
C ILE A 110 5.04 6.57 7.10
N GLY A 111 4.41 6.20 8.22
CA GLY A 111 4.22 7.04 9.39
C GLY A 111 3.76 6.16 10.55
N SER A 112 4.15 6.55 11.76
CA SER A 112 3.63 5.98 13.01
C SER A 112 3.02 7.14 13.78
N PHE A 113 1.71 7.05 14.03
CA PHE A 113 0.93 8.13 14.60
C PHE A 113 0.23 7.67 15.87
N LEU A 114 0.21 8.53 16.87
CA LEU A 114 -0.60 8.38 18.08
C LEU A 114 -1.62 9.53 18.13
N PHE A 115 -2.88 9.23 17.87
CA PHE A 115 -3.95 10.22 17.94
C PHE A 115 -4.53 10.26 19.36
N LEU A 116 -4.41 11.39 20.04
CA LEU A 116 -4.89 11.59 21.41
C LEU A 116 -6.22 12.36 21.44
N GLY A 117 -7.05 12.10 22.45
CA GLY A 117 -8.29 12.82 22.74
C GLY A 117 -9.54 11.92 22.87
N PRO A 118 -10.73 12.49 23.03
CA PRO A 118 -11.94 11.73 23.30
C PRO A 118 -12.44 10.94 22.08
N THR A 119 -13.36 10.00 22.32
CA THR A 119 -14.04 9.26 21.25
C THR A 119 -14.92 10.20 20.42
N GLY A 120 -15.15 9.86 19.15
CA GLY A 120 -16.04 10.63 18.26
C GLY A 120 -15.43 11.87 17.59
N VAL A 121 -14.21 12.30 17.93
CA VAL A 121 -13.58 13.51 17.32
C VAL A 121 -12.89 13.28 15.96
N GLY A 122 -13.04 12.08 15.38
CA GLY A 122 -12.52 11.80 14.03
C GLY A 122 -11.19 11.06 13.93
N LYS A 123 -10.63 10.50 15.02
CA LYS A 123 -9.37 9.72 14.97
C LYS A 123 -9.48 8.50 14.05
N THR A 124 -10.52 7.70 14.27
CA THR A 124 -10.80 6.51 13.45
C THR A 124 -11.21 6.91 12.04
N GLU A 125 -11.91 8.04 11.91
CA GLU A 125 -12.35 8.55 10.61
C GLU A 125 -11.16 8.96 9.74
N LEU A 126 -10.15 9.62 10.32
CA LEU A 126 -8.91 9.95 9.62
C LEU A 126 -8.20 8.71 9.10
N ALA A 127 -8.10 7.64 9.91
CA ALA A 127 -7.51 6.39 9.46
C ALA A 127 -8.30 5.74 8.30
N LYS A 128 -9.64 5.77 8.35
CA LYS A 128 -10.51 5.29 7.27
C LYS A 128 -10.37 6.13 6.00
N ALA A 129 -10.37 7.45 6.12
CA ALA A 129 -10.23 8.38 5.01
C ALA A 129 -8.89 8.18 4.28
N VAL A 130 -7.79 8.04 5.02
CA VAL A 130 -6.48 7.71 4.45
C VAL A 130 -6.53 6.37 3.71
N ALA A 131 -7.14 5.34 4.32
CA ALA A 131 -7.23 4.03 3.69
C ALA A 131 -8.02 4.06 2.38
N GLU A 132 -9.14 4.77 2.37
CA GLU A 132 -10.01 4.89 1.21
C GLU A 132 -9.35 5.66 0.06
N ILE A 133 -8.75 6.82 0.35
CA ILE A 133 -8.10 7.66 -0.67
C ILE A 133 -6.87 6.97 -1.27
N LEU A 134 -6.06 6.29 -0.45
CA LEU A 134 -4.79 5.73 -0.91
C LEU A 134 -4.90 4.29 -1.44
N PHE A 135 -5.82 3.49 -0.90
CA PHE A 135 -5.90 2.06 -1.18
C PHE A 135 -7.24 1.62 -1.80
N GLN A 136 -8.11 2.58 -2.15
CA GLN A 136 -9.34 2.36 -2.93
C GLN A 136 -10.28 1.30 -2.32
N GLY A 137 -10.47 1.36 -1.00
CA GLY A 137 -11.52 0.61 -0.32
C GLY A 137 -11.18 0.18 1.11
N GLU A 138 -12.20 -0.21 1.87
CA GLU A 138 -12.07 -0.64 3.28
C GLU A 138 -11.12 -1.83 3.49
N LYS A 139 -10.87 -2.62 2.44
CA LYS A 139 -9.91 -3.74 2.46
C LYS A 139 -8.46 -3.30 2.71
N GLY A 140 -8.14 -2.01 2.52
CA GLY A 140 -6.83 -1.44 2.81
C GLY A 140 -6.60 -1.08 4.28
N LEU A 141 -7.60 -1.28 5.17
CA LEU A 141 -7.49 -0.97 6.59
C LEU A 141 -7.53 -2.25 7.43
N ILE A 142 -6.46 -2.51 8.18
CA ILE A 142 -6.45 -3.52 9.24
C ILE A 142 -6.75 -2.80 10.56
N ARG A 143 -7.85 -3.17 11.22
CA ARG A 143 -8.24 -2.67 12.54
C ARG A 143 -8.01 -3.75 13.58
N ILE A 144 -7.24 -3.43 14.61
CA ILE A 144 -7.04 -4.30 15.77
C ILE A 144 -7.73 -3.64 16.96
N ASP A 145 -8.67 -4.34 17.60
CA ASP A 145 -9.38 -3.82 18.77
C ASP A 145 -8.58 -4.12 20.04
N MET A 146 -7.95 -3.11 20.64
CA MET A 146 -7.10 -3.29 21.82
C MET A 146 -7.87 -3.76 23.06
N THR A 147 -9.20 -3.59 23.07
CA THR A 147 -10.05 -4.10 24.16
C THR A 147 -10.00 -5.63 24.22
N GLU A 148 -9.81 -6.29 23.08
CA GLU A 148 -9.69 -7.76 23.00
C GLU A 148 -8.32 -8.28 23.48
N TYR A 149 -7.36 -7.39 23.76
CA TYR A 149 -5.96 -7.73 24.08
C TYR A 149 -5.46 -7.09 25.38
N MET A 150 -6.38 -6.70 26.28
CA MET A 150 -6.01 -6.07 27.56
C MET A 150 -5.31 -7.03 28.53
N GLU A 151 -5.54 -8.34 28.40
CA GLU A 151 -5.01 -9.36 29.30
C GLU A 151 -3.84 -10.09 28.65
N GLU A 152 -2.78 -10.39 29.42
CA GLU A 152 -1.55 -11.00 28.90
C GLU A 152 -1.80 -12.30 28.10
N HIS A 153 -2.77 -13.09 28.54
CA HIS A 153 -3.12 -14.36 27.90
C HIS A 153 -4.00 -14.21 26.64
N THR A 154 -4.70 -13.07 26.45
CA THR A 154 -5.46 -12.80 25.22
C THR A 154 -4.56 -12.35 24.06
N VAL A 155 -3.39 -11.77 24.34
CA VAL A 155 -2.35 -11.41 23.35
C VAL A 155 -1.87 -12.63 22.55
N SER A 156 -1.86 -13.81 23.16
CA SER A 156 -1.51 -15.07 22.47
C SER A 156 -2.38 -15.37 21.26
N ARG A 157 -3.61 -14.84 21.18
CA ARG A 157 -4.49 -15.00 20.01
C ARG A 157 -4.04 -14.18 18.80
N LEU A 158 -3.33 -13.07 19.02
CA LEU A 158 -2.79 -12.22 17.95
C LEU A 158 -1.49 -12.78 17.37
N ILE A 159 -0.64 -13.35 18.23
CA ILE A 159 0.70 -13.85 17.88
C ILE A 159 0.64 -15.34 17.47
N GLY A 160 -0.40 -16.06 17.88
CA GLY A 160 -0.51 -17.52 17.81
C GLY A 160 -0.15 -18.16 19.15
N ALA A 161 -0.78 -19.29 19.48
CA ALA A 161 -0.51 -20.00 20.73
C ALA A 161 1.01 -20.32 20.82
N PRO A 162 1.65 -20.08 21.98
CA PRO A 162 3.06 -20.40 22.15
C PRO A 162 3.27 -21.91 21.88
N PRO A 163 4.33 -22.31 21.16
CA PRO A 163 4.68 -23.71 21.04
C PRO A 163 4.93 -24.24 22.46
N GLY A 164 4.20 -25.31 22.82
CA GLY A 164 4.19 -25.90 24.16
C GLY A 164 5.53 -26.42 24.65
#